data_AF-C5BR17-F1
#
_entry.id   AF-C5BR17-F1
#
_cell.length_a   1.000
_cell.length_b   1.000
_cell.length_c   1.000
_cell.angle_alpha   90.00
_cell.angle_beta   90.00
_cell.angle_gamma   90.00
#
_symmetry.space_group_name_H-M   'P 1'
#
loop_
_entity.id
_entity.type
_entity.pdbx_description
1 polymer ?
#
loop_
_entity_poly.entity_id
_entity_poly.type
_entity_poly.pdbx_seq_one_letter_code
_entity_poly.pdbx_strand_id
1 'polypeptide(L)'
;MVALVVVVVLIALVIPLAAYLSDRANIHAAQQDLLKLADMLGERRQAEGTFPSLAGTTSSSELFPSWQPNSTKFQYVIVSSGATFEVTANGRGRFLGCSLSIDQDSNRTAAARCPVGGDHWQ
;
A
#
# COMPACT_ATOMS: atom_id res chain seq x y z
N MET A 1 -43.88 -11.59 9.93
CA MET A 1 -43.22 -10.31 10.30
C MET A 1 -41.88 -10.53 11.01
N VAL A 2 -41.78 -11.44 11.98
CA VAL A 2 -40.51 -11.71 12.72
C VAL A 2 -39.34 -12.08 11.80
N ALA A 3 -39.55 -12.92 10.78
CA ALA A 3 -38.50 -13.29 9.83
C ALA A 3 -37.90 -12.10 9.05
N LEU A 4 -38.74 -11.12 8.68
CA LEU A 4 -38.31 -9.95 7.92
C LEU A 4 -37.45 -9.02 8.78
N VAL A 5 -37.78 -8.88 10.07
CA VAL A 5 -37.00 -8.10 11.04
C VAL A 5 -35.60 -8.70 11.22
N VAL A 6 -35.51 -10.03 11.37
CA VAL A 6 -34.21 -10.72 11.53
C VAL A 6 -33.31 -10.52 10.30
N VAL A 7 -33.86 -10.60 9.09
CA VAL A 7 -33.10 -10.38 7.86
C VAL A 7 -32.55 -8.94 7.77
N VAL A 8 -33.35 -7.94 8.15
CA VAL A 8 -32.91 -6.53 8.13
C VAL A 8 -31.76 -6.30 9.12
N VAL A 9 -31.85 -6.85 10.33
CA VAL A 9 -30.78 -6.71 11.34
C VAL A 9 -29.48 -7.40 10.89
N LEU A 10 -29.57 -8.57 10.26
CA LEU A 10 -28.39 -9.26 9.73
C LEU A 10 -27.71 -8.45 8.62
N ILE A 11 -28.48 -7.91 7.67
CA ILE A 11 -27.92 -7.09 6.58
C ILE A 11 -27.27 -5.82 7.14
N ALA A 12 -27.86 -5.21 8.17
CA ALA A 12 -27.32 -4.01 8.82
C ALA A 12 -25.94 -4.23 9.48
N LEU A 13 -25.66 -5.44 9.96
CA LEU A 13 -24.36 -5.78 10.57
C LEU A 13 -23.33 -6.24 9.52
N VAL A 14 -23.76 -6.89 8.44
CA VAL A 14 -22.86 -7.48 7.44
C VAL A 14 -22.20 -6.41 6.56
N ILE A 15 -22.91 -5.34 6.20
CA ILE A 15 -22.39 -4.27 5.33
C ILE A 15 -21.16 -3.56 5.93
N PRO A 16 -21.21 -3.02 7.17
CA PRO A 16 -20.06 -2.34 7.76
C PRO A 16 -18.87 -3.29 7.95
N LEU A 17 -19.14 -4.56 8.29
CA LEU A 17 -18.09 -5.57 8.48
C LEU A 17 -17.38 -5.90 7.15
N ALA A 18 -18.12 -6.09 6.07
CA ALA A 18 -17.55 -6.36 4.75
C ALA A 18 -16.69 -5.18 4.27
N ALA A 19 -17.15 -3.94 4.48
CA ALA A 19 -16.40 -2.74 4.14
C ALA A 19 -15.08 -2.64 4.92
N TYR A 20 -15.10 -2.97 6.21
CA TYR A 20 -13.92 -2.99 7.07
C TYR A 20 -12.90 -4.06 6.66
N LEU A 21 -13.37 -5.29 6.41
CA LEU A 21 -12.50 -6.40 5.98
C LEU A 21 -11.85 -6.11 4.62
N SER A 22 -12.60 -5.51 3.69
CA SER A 22 -12.06 -5.09 2.40
C SER A 22 -10.98 -4.03 2.56
N ASP A 23 -11.17 -3.06 3.47
CA ASP A 23 -10.15 -2.04 3.72
C ASP A 23 -8.86 -2.61 4.28
N ARG A 24 -8.99 -3.50 5.27
CA ARG A 24 -7.85 -4.20 5.85
C ARG A 24 -7.10 -5.01 4.81
N ALA A 25 -7.81 -5.74 3.96
CA ALA A 25 -7.20 -6.52 2.89
C ALA A 25 -6.45 -5.63 1.89
N ASN A 26 -7.00 -4.47 1.51
CA ASN A 26 -6.33 -3.54 0.60
C ASN A 26 -5.07 -2.92 1.20
N ILE A 27 -5.10 -2.55 2.49
CA ILE A 27 -3.93 -2.00 3.18
C ILE A 27 -2.83 -3.06 3.31
N HIS A 28 -3.19 -4.28 3.68
CA HIS A 28 -2.24 -5.39 3.76
C HIS A 28 -1.64 -5.72 2.38
N ALA A 29 -2.46 -5.74 1.33
CA ALA A 29 -1.97 -5.89 -0.04
C ALA A 29 -0.98 -4.77 -0.41
N ALA A 30 -1.24 -3.53 0.01
CA ALA A 30 -0.33 -2.41 -0.25
C ALA A 30 1.00 -2.52 0.49
N GLN A 31 1.00 -3.02 1.73
CA GLN A 31 2.24 -3.32 2.46
C GLN A 31 3.07 -4.41 1.75
N GLN A 32 2.42 -5.49 1.31
CA GLN A 32 3.09 -6.57 0.57
C GLN A 32 3.65 -6.07 -0.76
N ASP A 33 2.91 -5.22 -1.47
CA ASP A 33 3.35 -4.57 -2.69
C ASP A 33 4.58 -3.67 -2.46
N LEU A 34 4.60 -2.92 -1.34
CA LEU A 34 5.75 -2.10 -0.95
C LEU A 34 6.99 -2.94 -0.65
N LEU A 35 6.84 -4.04 0.09
CA LEU A 35 7.95 -4.96 0.37
C LEU A 35 8.52 -5.54 -0.91
N LYS A 36 7.65 -5.98 -1.83
CA LYS A 36 8.07 -6.50 -3.14
C LYS A 36 8.83 -5.45 -3.95
N LEU A 37 8.38 -4.19 -3.95
CA LEU A 37 9.09 -3.10 -4.63
C LEU A 37 10.46 -2.82 -4.01
N ALA A 38 10.55 -2.85 -2.67
CA ALA A 38 11.83 -2.72 -1.96
C ALA A 38 12.79 -3.87 -2.33
N ASP A 39 12.29 -5.11 -2.40
CA ASP A 39 13.07 -6.27 -2.81
C ASP A 39 13.60 -6.10 -4.25
N MET A 40 12.74 -5.67 -5.19
CA MET A 40 13.14 -5.42 -6.58
C MET A 40 14.20 -4.31 -6.71
N LEU A 41 14.12 -3.26 -5.89
CA LEU A 41 15.17 -2.23 -5.79
C LEU A 41 16.46 -2.80 -5.21
N GLY A 42 16.36 -3.68 -4.21
CA GLY A 42 17.48 -4.40 -3.62
C GLY A 42 18.20 -5.29 -4.64
N GLU A 43 17.46 -6.14 -5.36
CA GLU A 43 17.98 -7.00 -6.42
C GLU A 43 18.69 -6.19 -7.51
N ARG A 44 18.06 -5.08 -7.95
CA ARG A 44 18.66 -4.17 -8.93
C ARG A 44 19.97 -3.56 -8.41
N ARG A 45 20.01 -3.13 -7.15
CA ARG A 45 21.25 -2.62 -6.54
C ARG A 45 22.34 -3.68 -6.48
N GLN A 46 22.01 -4.94 -6.20
CA GLN A 46 22.99 -6.02 -6.21
C GLN A 46 23.57 -6.24 -7.63
N ALA A 47 22.77 -6.07 -8.68
CA ALA A 47 23.21 -6.22 -10.06
C ALA A 47 24.00 -4.99 -10.57
N GLU A 48 23.59 -3.78 -10.23
CA GLU A 48 24.12 -2.52 -10.78
C GLU A 48 25.12 -1.81 -9.83
N GLY A 49 25.19 -2.20 -8.55
CA GLY A 49 26.04 -1.61 -7.51
C GLY A 49 25.44 -0.38 -6.81
N THR A 50 24.45 0.28 -7.41
CA THR A 50 23.78 1.47 -6.88
C THR A 50 22.26 1.39 -7.07
N PHE A 51 21.50 2.17 -6.32
CA PHE A 51 20.09 2.37 -6.65
C PHE A 51 19.95 3.24 -7.92
N PRO A 52 18.79 3.25 -8.61
CA PRO A 52 18.56 4.14 -9.73
C PRO A 52 18.50 5.59 -9.25
N SER A 53 19.20 6.52 -9.91
CA SER A 53 19.06 7.95 -9.62
C SER A 53 17.88 8.52 -10.40
N LEU A 54 16.85 8.98 -9.69
CA LEU A 54 15.61 9.49 -10.27
C LEU A 54 15.59 11.01 -10.13
N ALA A 55 15.20 11.73 -11.18
CA ALA A 55 15.12 13.20 -11.18
C ALA A 55 13.94 13.76 -10.34
N GLY A 56 13.31 12.93 -9.51
CA GLY A 56 12.15 13.27 -8.69
C GLY A 56 11.35 12.02 -8.32
N THR A 57 10.04 12.21 -8.12
CA THR A 57 9.09 11.13 -7.87
C THR A 57 8.73 10.43 -9.18
N THR A 58 9.02 9.13 -9.25
CA THR A 58 8.74 8.29 -10.43
C THR A 58 7.69 7.24 -10.07
N SER A 59 6.81 6.89 -11.01
CA SER A 59 5.86 5.80 -10.81
C SER A 59 6.61 4.46 -10.72
N SER A 60 6.24 3.58 -9.78
CA SER A 60 6.91 2.28 -9.68
C SER A 60 6.71 1.43 -10.94
N SER A 61 5.58 1.57 -11.65
CA SER A 61 5.32 0.89 -12.93
C SER A 61 6.15 1.45 -14.09
N GLU A 62 6.70 2.65 -13.97
CA GLU A 62 7.62 3.21 -14.97
C GLU A 62 9.03 2.62 -14.78
N LEU A 63 9.46 2.49 -13.53
CA LEU A 63 10.75 1.89 -13.20
C LEU A 63 10.76 0.36 -13.34
N PHE A 64 9.61 -0.28 -13.05
CA PHE A 64 9.41 -1.72 -13.10
C PHE A 64 8.13 -2.06 -13.90
N PRO A 65 8.20 -2.05 -15.25
CA PRO A 65 7.02 -2.22 -16.11
C PRO A 65 6.37 -3.60 -16.02
N SER A 66 7.10 -4.62 -15.60
CA SER A 66 6.56 -5.97 -15.35
C SER A 66 5.83 -6.10 -14.01
N TRP A 67 6.05 -5.15 -13.09
CA TRP A 67 5.43 -5.17 -11.78
C TRP A 67 4.03 -4.56 -11.83
N GLN A 68 3.09 -5.23 -11.17
CA GLN A 68 1.71 -4.79 -11.03
C GLN A 68 1.30 -4.91 -9.56
N PRO A 69 0.61 -3.90 -9.01
CA PRO A 69 0.14 -3.94 -7.64
C PRO A 69 -1.02 -4.90 -7.47
N ASN A 70 -1.08 -5.56 -6.32
CA ASN A 70 -2.22 -6.37 -5.91
C ASN A 70 -3.43 -5.51 -5.55
N SER A 71 -3.23 -4.25 -5.14
CA SER A 71 -4.31 -3.29 -4.90
C SER A 71 -4.24 -2.09 -5.85
N THR A 72 -5.33 -1.85 -6.57
CA THR A 72 -5.51 -0.63 -7.40
C THR A 72 -5.97 0.58 -6.58
N LYS A 73 -6.19 0.40 -5.26
CA LYS A 73 -6.59 1.47 -4.33
C LYS A 73 -5.42 2.34 -3.90
N PHE A 74 -4.19 1.95 -4.24
CA PHE A 74 -2.97 2.69 -3.93
C PHE A 74 -2.19 3.01 -5.20
N GLN A 75 -1.51 4.15 -5.19
CA GLN A 75 -0.54 4.54 -6.21
C GLN A 75 0.84 4.48 -5.61
N TYR A 76 1.74 3.79 -6.29
CA TYR A 76 3.09 3.54 -5.80
C TYR A 76 4.07 4.43 -6.55
N VAL A 77 4.86 5.15 -5.78
CA VAL A 77 5.88 6.06 -6.29
C VAL A 77 7.20 5.78 -5.60
N ILE A 78 8.29 6.03 -6.33
CA ILE A 78 9.66 5.80 -5.90
C ILE A 78 10.41 7.12 -6.00
N VAL A 79 11.13 7.46 -4.94
CA VAL A 79 12.15 8.51 -4.94
C VAL A 79 13.47 7.82 -4.64
N SER A 80 14.51 8.08 -5.43
CA SER A 80 15.81 7.44 -5.23
C SER A 80 16.94 8.35 -5.70
N SER A 81 18.00 8.41 -4.88
CA SER A 81 19.17 9.28 -5.06
C SER A 81 20.42 8.53 -5.55
N GLY A 82 20.31 7.23 -5.76
CA GLY A 82 21.42 6.33 -6.04
C GLY A 82 22.08 5.72 -4.79
N ALA A 83 22.02 6.43 -3.66
CA ALA A 83 22.47 5.93 -2.35
C ALA A 83 21.30 5.44 -1.47
N THR A 84 20.17 6.13 -1.56
CA THR A 84 18.96 5.89 -0.77
C THR A 84 17.75 5.76 -1.67
N PHE A 85 16.70 5.13 -1.17
CA PHE A 85 15.39 5.12 -1.81
C PHE A 85 14.28 5.24 -0.77
N GLU A 86 13.14 5.74 -1.22
CA GLU A 86 11.87 5.66 -0.51
C GLU A 86 10.79 5.23 -1.51
N VAL A 87 10.04 4.18 -1.15
CA VAL A 87 8.85 3.76 -1.89
C VAL A 87 7.64 4.15 -1.09
N THR A 88 6.71 4.89 -1.70
CA THR A 88 5.48 5.36 -1.06
C THR A 88 4.26 4.83 -1.78
N ALA A 89 3.33 4.25 -1.04
CA ALA A 89 1.98 3.90 -1.48
C ALA A 89 0.99 4.95 -1.00
N ASN A 90 0.43 5.71 -1.94
CA ASN A 90 -0.56 6.76 -1.70
C ASN A 90 -1.98 6.24 -1.98
N GLY A 91 -2.84 6.25 -0.97
CA GLY A 91 -4.22 5.80 -1.10
C GLY A 91 -5.08 6.69 -1.98
N ARG A 92 -6.03 6.06 -2.69
CA ARG A 92 -7.01 6.69 -3.58
C ARG A 92 -8.43 6.47 -3.07
N GLY A 93 -9.34 7.36 -3.46
CA GLY A 93 -10.77 7.27 -3.09
C GLY A 93 -10.94 7.27 -1.58
N ARG A 94 -11.51 6.21 -1.01
CA ARG A 94 -11.73 6.09 0.44
C ARG A 94 -10.45 5.98 1.29
N PHE A 95 -9.29 5.74 0.65
CA PHE A 95 -7.98 5.71 1.30
C PHE A 95 -7.22 7.03 1.12
N LEU A 96 -7.85 8.09 0.60
CA LEU A 96 -7.19 9.37 0.41
C LEU A 96 -6.64 9.90 1.75
N GLY A 97 -5.34 10.19 1.78
CA GLY A 97 -4.62 10.61 2.99
C GLY A 97 -4.00 9.45 3.80
N CYS A 98 -4.26 8.20 3.43
CA CYS A 98 -3.48 7.05 3.88
C CYS A 98 -2.25 6.93 2.99
N SER A 99 -1.07 7.17 3.55
CA SER A 99 0.20 6.92 2.87
C SER A 99 1.03 5.95 3.69
N LEU A 100 1.61 4.96 3.02
CA LEU A 100 2.54 3.99 3.60
C LEU A 100 3.87 4.16 2.89
N SER A 101 4.99 4.19 3.60
CA SER A 101 6.31 4.21 2.97
C SER A 101 7.30 3.26 3.61
N ILE A 102 8.22 2.78 2.78
CA ILE A 102 9.37 1.98 3.18
C ILE A 102 10.65 2.58 2.57
N ASP A 103 11.70 2.71 3.38
CA ASP A 103 13.01 3.17 2.94
C ASP A 103 14.04 2.03 2.80
N GLN A 104 15.26 2.38 2.40
CA GLN A 104 16.36 1.42 2.24
C GLN A 104 16.76 0.67 3.51
N ASP A 105 16.44 1.20 4.68
CA ASP A 105 16.76 0.61 5.98
C ASP A 105 15.59 -0.23 6.52
N SER A 106 14.59 -0.51 5.67
CA SER A 106 13.34 -1.17 6.04
C SER A 106 12.56 -0.42 7.13
N ASN A 107 12.79 0.88 7.29
CA ASN A 107 11.98 1.71 8.14
C ASN A 107 10.61 1.89 7.51
N ARG A 108 9.58 1.67 8.31
CA ARG A 108 8.19 1.56 7.87
C ARG A 108 7.42 2.71 8.47
N THR A 109 6.90 3.59 7.62
CA THR A 109 6.10 4.72 8.08
C THR A 109 4.69 4.63 7.54
N ALA A 110 3.72 5.09 8.34
CA ALA A 110 2.34 5.19 7.93
C ALA A 110 1.78 6.53 8.39
N ALA A 111 1.11 7.24 7.50
CA ALA A 111 0.40 8.47 7.85
C ALA A 111 -0.94 8.18 8.53
N ALA A 112 -1.34 9.10 9.42
CA ALA A 112 -2.39 8.92 10.42
C ALA A 112 -3.84 8.74 9.93
N ARG A 113 -4.11 8.70 8.61
CA ARG A 113 -5.49 8.65 8.05
C ARG A 113 -5.82 7.35 7.33
N CYS A 114 -5.24 6.23 7.76
CA CYS A 114 -5.66 4.93 7.23
C CYS A 114 -6.96 4.45 7.92
N PRO A 115 -7.99 4.01 7.16
CA PRO A 115 -9.33 3.72 7.67
C PRO A 115 -9.46 2.48 8.58
N VAL A 116 -8.36 1.79 8.89
CA VAL A 116 -8.32 0.66 9.82
C VAL A 116 -7.53 1.07 11.06
N GLY A 117 -8.13 0.92 12.25
CA GLY A 117 -7.47 1.27 13.51
C GLY A 117 -6.37 0.26 13.88
N GLY A 118 -5.25 0.77 14.39
CA GLY A 118 -4.09 -0.02 14.83
C GLY A 118 -2.83 0.23 13.99
N ASP A 119 -1.69 -0.31 14.44
CA ASP A 119 -0.39 -0.19 13.78
C ASP A 119 -0.51 -0.59 12.31
N HIS A 120 -0.43 0.41 11.42
CA HIS A 120 -0.67 0.28 9.98
C HIS A 120 0.40 -0.54 9.22
N TRP A 121 1.18 -1.35 9.93
CA TRP A 121 2.27 -2.22 9.45
C TRP A 121 2.27 -3.62 10.09
N GLN A 122 1.24 -3.97 10.89
CA GLN A 122 1.06 -5.29 11.52
C GLN A 122 0.04 -6.16 10.80
#